data_AF-A0A0D1XQC6-F1
#
_entry.id   AF-A0A0D1XQC6-F1
#
_cell.length_a   1.000
_cell.length_b   1.000
_cell.length_c   1.000
_cell.angle_alpha   90.00
_cell.angle_beta   90.00
_cell.angle_gamma   90.00
#
_symmetry.space_group_name_H-M   'P 1'
#
loop_
_entity.id
_entity.type
_entity.pdbx_description
1 polymer ?
#
loop_
_entity_poly.entity_id
_entity_poly.type
_entity_poly.pdbx_seq_one_letter_code
_entity_poly.pdbx_strand_id
1 'polypeptide(L)'
;MGRLPGFVKSSDGLSFAVPVQIRHSGKLPVTLSLLREVQLYVPKLYNLEPCTIDLKGVYGSDADRVQFAFERHVRTNPAMTIMGHINFLAQNIHVWASETKQQHNEPTSDDTTQPAPQAQSGLANLASSQDESSEEDIDPDRPHVRIIPRPSEWDRHDSGSSSEYGSDDSDGYVDSDEDELDASEKDGGANIPAVPSNSERGISLSFPNLELHGIELLMLATVSLSVRCLRCKSQLDISHIKPSHASSSTIPGPISTTSTRSETCPKCSTPFTLSYHPLPVHAHSVRAATLDLTGCTVVDFLPSTFQPTCSNCSTTFPAPPGMICVRGDTLTQICRSCHSKMTFTLPEVKFLRLAPGVTSDLPTRKLKRENLGVTSGTPLALNGTCSHYSHSYRWFRFSCCGRVYPCDRCHDAAEPHVNDRAERMLCGWCSREQRFRPEDCGFCGRSVVRKRRTAGTGGFWEGGKGTRDKSLMSRKEKRKYTNKKPATESKS
;
A
#
# COMPACT_ATOMS: atom_id res chain seq x y z
N MET A 1 2.40 -0.41 -35.25
CA MET A 1 3.83 -0.74 -35.51
C MET A 1 4.44 0.06 -36.65
N GLY A 2 3.72 0.42 -37.72
CA GLY A 2 4.28 1.19 -38.86
C GLY A 2 4.77 2.63 -38.59
N ARG A 3 4.80 3.08 -37.34
CA ARG A 3 5.34 4.40 -36.93
C ARG A 3 6.60 4.28 -36.03
N LEU A 4 7.06 3.07 -35.73
CA LEU A 4 8.29 2.85 -34.96
C LEU A 4 9.50 2.92 -35.89
N PRO A 5 10.53 3.72 -35.58
CA PRO A 5 11.75 3.77 -36.37
C PRO A 5 12.45 2.41 -36.33
N GLY A 6 12.67 1.79 -37.50
CA GLY A 6 13.30 0.47 -37.63
C GLY A 6 12.33 -0.72 -37.68
N PHE A 7 11.01 -0.51 -37.60
CA PHE A 7 10.05 -1.58 -37.87
C PHE A 7 9.90 -1.79 -39.38
N VAL A 8 10.25 -2.98 -39.88
CA VAL A 8 10.09 -3.35 -41.30
C VAL A 8 9.23 -4.60 -41.41
N LYS A 9 8.17 -4.52 -42.23
CA LYS A 9 7.34 -5.66 -42.58
C LYS A 9 7.85 -6.27 -43.89
N SER A 10 8.12 -7.57 -43.90
CA SER A 10 8.49 -8.29 -45.13
C SER A 10 7.32 -8.32 -46.13
N SER A 11 7.63 -8.42 -47.43
CA SER A 11 6.64 -8.57 -48.52
C SER A 11 5.66 -9.72 -48.28
N ASP A 12 6.13 -10.79 -47.63
CA ASP A 12 5.37 -12.02 -47.42
C ASP A 12 4.34 -11.89 -46.28
N GLY A 13 4.38 -10.81 -45.51
CA GLY A 13 3.45 -10.53 -44.43
C GLY A 13 3.57 -11.39 -43.18
N LEU A 14 4.49 -12.36 -43.15
CA LEU A 14 4.72 -13.29 -42.04
C LEU A 14 5.98 -12.98 -41.22
N SER A 15 6.88 -12.15 -41.74
CA SER A 15 8.15 -11.82 -41.08
C SER A 15 8.23 -10.33 -40.78
N PHE A 16 8.60 -9.99 -39.55
CA PHE A 16 8.64 -8.62 -39.04
C PHE A 16 9.98 -8.34 -38.37
N ALA A 17 10.69 -7.32 -38.86
CA ALA A 17 11.83 -6.74 -38.15
C ALA A 17 11.29 -5.82 -37.05
N VAL A 18 11.57 -6.15 -35.79
CA VAL A 18 11.12 -5.39 -34.62
C VAL A 18 12.33 -4.84 -33.87
N PRO A 19 12.48 -3.51 -33.73
CA PRO A 19 13.51 -2.94 -32.89
C PRO A 19 13.19 -3.21 -31.41
N VAL A 20 14.16 -3.72 -30.65
CA VAL A 20 13.97 -4.09 -29.24
C VAL A 20 14.93 -3.30 -28.36
N GLN A 21 14.38 -2.66 -27.32
CA GLN A 21 15.16 -2.00 -26.28
C GLN A 21 15.33 -2.93 -25.09
N ILE A 22 16.53 -3.47 -24.92
CA ILE A 22 16.84 -4.40 -23.82
C ILE A 22 17.07 -3.59 -22.54
N ARG A 23 16.23 -3.80 -21.52
CA ARG A 23 16.26 -3.01 -20.27
C ARG A 23 17.49 -3.28 -19.40
N HIS A 24 18.09 -4.47 -19.52
CA HIS A 24 19.21 -4.91 -18.69
C HIS A 24 20.45 -5.26 -19.52
N SER A 25 20.80 -4.41 -20.50
CA SER A 25 21.95 -4.60 -21.40
C SER A 25 23.26 -4.95 -20.67
N GLY A 26 23.50 -4.40 -19.48
CA GLY A 26 24.69 -4.65 -18.67
C GLY A 26 24.79 -6.04 -18.02
N LYS A 27 23.72 -6.86 -18.04
CA LYS A 27 23.71 -8.24 -17.53
C LYS A 27 23.73 -9.30 -18.65
N LEU A 28 23.76 -8.88 -19.92
CA LEU A 28 23.83 -9.84 -21.03
C LEU A 28 25.25 -10.36 -21.23
N PRO A 29 25.39 -11.61 -21.69
CA PRO A 29 26.64 -12.10 -22.27
C PRO A 29 27.13 -11.16 -23.37
N VAL A 30 28.46 -11.07 -23.53
CA VAL A 30 29.12 -10.17 -24.49
C VAL A 30 28.58 -10.37 -25.91
N THR A 31 28.24 -11.63 -26.26
CA THR A 31 27.64 -12.06 -27.52
C THR A 31 26.31 -11.37 -27.81
N LEU A 32 25.44 -11.19 -26.82
CA LEU A 32 24.08 -10.63 -26.96
C LEU A 32 23.99 -9.12 -26.67
N SER A 33 25.11 -8.50 -26.26
CA SER A 33 25.15 -7.08 -25.87
C SER A 33 24.87 -6.10 -27.02
N LEU A 34 25.10 -6.53 -28.27
CA LEU A 34 24.91 -5.73 -29.49
C LEU A 34 23.51 -5.86 -30.11
N LEU A 35 22.63 -6.68 -29.53
CA LEU A 35 21.31 -6.94 -30.08
C LEU A 35 20.43 -5.68 -30.01
N ARG A 36 19.99 -5.19 -31.17
CA ARG A 36 19.11 -4.01 -31.31
C ARG A 36 17.82 -4.31 -32.07
N GLU A 37 17.80 -5.38 -32.85
CA GLU A 37 16.69 -5.77 -33.73
C GLU A 37 16.45 -7.27 -33.63
N VAL A 38 15.19 -7.67 -33.59
CA VAL A 38 14.75 -9.07 -33.59
C VAL A 38 13.86 -9.30 -34.80
N GLN A 39 14.12 -10.37 -35.53
CA GLN A 39 13.27 -10.82 -36.63
C GLN A 39 12.22 -11.78 -36.07
N LEU A 40 10.97 -11.34 -36.05
CA LEU A 40 9.83 -12.15 -35.62
C LEU A 40 9.22 -12.86 -36.82
N TYR A 41 8.97 -14.17 -36.69
CA TYR A 41 8.22 -14.97 -37.64
C TYR A 41 6.85 -15.33 -37.04
N VAL A 42 5.79 -14.93 -37.73
CA VAL A 42 4.40 -15.17 -37.35
C VAL A 42 3.81 -16.15 -38.36
N PRO A 43 3.56 -17.42 -37.98
CA PRO A 43 2.93 -18.40 -38.86
C PRO A 43 1.52 -17.98 -39.29
N LYS A 44 1.04 -18.53 -40.41
CA LYS A 44 -0.33 -18.29 -40.90
C LYS A 44 -1.40 -18.81 -39.92
N LEU A 45 -1.08 -19.90 -39.20
CA LEU A 45 -1.93 -20.51 -38.17
C LEU A 45 -1.53 -20.03 -36.77
N TYR A 46 -1.33 -18.72 -36.61
CA TYR A 46 -1.03 -18.10 -35.32
C TYR A 46 -2.12 -18.47 -34.28
N ASN A 47 -1.70 -18.90 -33.09
CA ASN A 47 -2.45 -19.57 -31.99
C ASN A 47 -2.46 -21.11 -32.02
N LEU A 48 -2.24 -21.75 -33.17
CA LEU A 48 -2.03 -23.20 -33.27
C LEU A 48 -0.53 -23.52 -33.40
N GLU A 49 0.19 -22.72 -34.20
CA GLU A 49 1.64 -22.78 -34.33
C GLU A 49 2.29 -21.59 -33.59
N PRO A 50 3.34 -21.83 -32.77
CA PRO A 50 3.99 -20.77 -32.02
C PRO A 50 4.76 -19.82 -32.95
N CYS A 51 4.73 -18.52 -32.64
CA CYS A 51 5.65 -17.58 -33.28
C CYS A 51 7.08 -17.82 -32.81
N THR A 52 8.04 -17.67 -33.73
CA THR A 52 9.47 -17.84 -33.46
C THR A 52 10.22 -16.53 -33.70
N ILE A 53 11.42 -16.43 -33.15
CA ILE A 53 12.28 -15.25 -33.29
C ILE A 53 13.65 -15.65 -33.80
N ASP A 54 14.28 -14.74 -34.53
CA ASP A 54 15.69 -14.78 -34.88
C ASP A 54 16.37 -13.47 -34.44
N LEU A 55 17.56 -13.60 -33.85
CA LEU A 55 18.28 -12.49 -33.22
C LEU A 55 19.30 -11.92 -34.23
N LYS A 56 18.95 -10.82 -34.88
CA LYS A 56 19.81 -10.26 -35.94
C LYS A 56 21.13 -9.74 -35.39
N GLY A 57 22.22 -10.15 -36.03
CA GLY A 57 23.58 -9.70 -35.73
C GLY A 57 24.21 -10.36 -34.51
N VAL A 58 23.58 -11.41 -33.95
CA VAL A 58 24.15 -12.21 -32.86
C VAL A 58 24.09 -13.69 -33.23
N TYR A 59 25.23 -14.37 -33.14
CA TYR A 59 25.35 -15.80 -33.44
C TYR A 59 26.06 -16.51 -32.28
N GLY A 60 25.63 -17.74 -31.99
CA GLY A 60 26.26 -18.60 -30.99
C GLY A 60 25.24 -19.30 -30.07
N SER A 61 25.74 -20.21 -29.24
CA SER A 61 24.90 -21.03 -28.36
C SER A 61 23.98 -20.22 -27.43
N ASP A 62 24.37 -18.99 -27.08
CA ASP A 62 23.54 -18.10 -26.26
C ASP A 62 22.30 -17.60 -27.01
N ALA A 63 22.43 -17.36 -28.32
CA ALA A 63 21.31 -16.95 -29.17
C ALA A 63 20.31 -18.09 -29.35
N ASP A 64 20.80 -19.30 -29.63
CA ASP A 64 19.96 -20.50 -29.79
C ASP A 64 19.16 -20.80 -28.50
N ARG A 65 19.79 -20.63 -27.33
CA ARG A 65 19.11 -20.78 -26.03
C ARG A 65 17.98 -19.78 -25.85
N VAL A 66 18.20 -18.51 -26.23
CA VAL A 66 17.16 -17.48 -26.15
C VAL A 66 16.02 -17.78 -27.12
N GLN A 67 16.32 -18.25 -28.34
CA GLN A 67 15.30 -18.63 -29.32
C GLN A 67 14.45 -19.81 -28.83
N PHE A 68 15.08 -20.86 -28.30
CA PHE A 68 14.37 -22.01 -27.73
C PHE A 68 13.55 -21.64 -26.48
N ALA A 69 14.11 -20.81 -25.60
CA ALA A 69 13.40 -20.31 -24.42
C ALA A 69 12.18 -19.46 -24.80
N PHE A 70 12.28 -18.67 -25.88
CA PHE A 70 11.17 -17.91 -26.42
C PHE A 70 10.07 -18.84 -26.97
N GLU A 71 10.43 -19.85 -27.77
CA GLU A 71 9.46 -20.81 -28.29
C GLU A 71 8.74 -21.56 -27.16
N ARG A 72 9.48 -21.99 -26.13
CA ARG A 72 8.91 -22.60 -24.91
C ARG A 72 7.94 -21.64 -24.23
N HIS A 73 8.31 -20.38 -24.06
CA HIS A 73 7.47 -19.37 -23.42
C HIS A 73 6.17 -19.10 -24.20
N VAL A 74 6.23 -19.05 -25.53
CA VAL A 74 5.05 -18.88 -26.40
C VAL A 74 4.10 -20.06 -26.27
N ARG A 75 4.62 -21.30 -26.25
CA ARG A 75 3.80 -22.51 -26.06
C ARG A 75 3.13 -22.57 -24.69
N THR A 76 3.82 -22.16 -23.63
CA THR A 76 3.25 -22.16 -22.27
C THR A 76 2.21 -21.06 -22.07
N ASN A 77 2.27 -19.96 -22.84
CA ASN A 77 1.41 -18.79 -22.64
C ASN A 77 0.63 -18.40 -23.91
N PRO A 78 -0.27 -19.26 -24.42
CA PRO A 78 -1.00 -19.01 -25.67
C PRO A 78 -1.97 -17.82 -25.59
N ALA A 79 -2.37 -17.41 -24.39
CA ALA A 79 -3.27 -16.26 -24.18
C ALA A 79 -2.58 -14.88 -24.29
N MET A 80 -1.25 -14.85 -24.40
CA MET A 80 -0.50 -13.59 -24.47
C MET A 80 -0.42 -13.09 -25.93
N THR A 81 -0.49 -11.77 -26.12
CA THR A 81 -0.36 -11.17 -27.46
C THR A 81 1.09 -11.28 -27.98
N ILE A 82 1.29 -11.28 -29.31
CA ILE A 82 2.62 -11.22 -29.96
C ILE A 82 3.52 -10.16 -29.33
N MET A 83 2.97 -8.96 -29.10
CA MET A 83 3.73 -7.85 -28.52
C MET A 83 4.02 -8.09 -27.03
N GLY A 84 3.14 -8.78 -26.31
CA GLY A 84 3.40 -9.27 -24.97
C GLY A 84 4.63 -10.18 -24.93
N HIS A 85 4.74 -11.14 -25.84
CA HIS A 85 5.90 -12.02 -25.93
C HIS A 85 7.18 -11.26 -26.26
N ILE A 86 7.16 -10.29 -27.19
CA ILE A 86 8.33 -9.46 -27.51
C ILE A 86 8.75 -8.60 -26.30
N ASN A 87 7.79 -8.02 -25.59
CA ASN A 87 8.07 -7.24 -24.38
C ASN A 87 8.65 -8.12 -23.26
N PHE A 88 8.16 -9.35 -23.13
CA PHE A 88 8.67 -10.32 -22.16
C PHE A 88 10.11 -10.72 -22.49
N LEU A 89 10.40 -11.00 -23.77
CA LEU A 89 11.76 -11.24 -24.27
C LEU A 89 12.67 -10.05 -23.92
N ALA A 90 12.27 -8.81 -24.23
CA ALA A 90 13.06 -7.62 -23.98
C ALA A 90 13.44 -7.41 -22.49
N GLN A 91 12.59 -7.90 -21.58
CA GLN A 91 12.80 -7.84 -20.13
C GLN A 91 13.67 -9.00 -19.62
N ASN A 92 13.43 -10.22 -20.12
CA ASN A 92 13.96 -11.45 -19.54
C ASN A 92 15.08 -12.13 -20.36
N ILE A 93 15.53 -11.53 -21.46
CA ILE A 93 16.60 -12.07 -22.30
C ILE A 93 17.88 -12.43 -21.52
N HIS A 94 18.21 -11.65 -20.48
CA HIS A 94 19.36 -11.90 -19.62
C HIS A 94 19.22 -13.19 -18.78
N VAL A 95 18.00 -13.55 -18.39
CA VAL A 95 17.71 -14.78 -17.64
C VAL A 95 17.86 -15.98 -18.57
N TRP A 96 17.20 -15.94 -19.74
CA TRP A 96 17.24 -17.01 -20.73
C TRP A 96 18.64 -17.26 -21.28
N ALA A 97 19.47 -16.21 -21.40
CA ALA A 97 20.86 -16.36 -21.79
C ALA A 97 21.72 -17.06 -20.71
N SER A 98 21.31 -16.98 -19.43
CA SER A 98 22.07 -17.42 -18.25
C SER A 98 21.65 -18.76 -17.64
N GLU A 99 20.57 -19.39 -18.13
CA GLU A 99 19.91 -20.58 -17.54
C GLU A 99 20.79 -21.83 -17.33
N THR A 100 22.08 -21.81 -17.67
CA THR A 100 23.02 -22.93 -17.43
C THR A 100 23.82 -22.82 -16.12
N LYS A 101 23.73 -21.72 -15.35
CA LYS A 101 24.51 -21.57 -14.08
C LYS A 101 23.80 -22.03 -12.80
N GLN A 102 22.52 -22.41 -12.85
CA GLN A 102 21.74 -22.74 -11.65
C GLN A 102 21.26 -24.20 -11.57
N GLN A 103 21.70 -25.06 -12.48
CA GLN A 103 21.48 -26.51 -12.41
C GLN A 103 22.82 -27.25 -12.32
N HIS A 104 23.51 -27.09 -11.19
CA HIS A 104 24.47 -28.04 -10.63
C HIS A 104 24.84 -27.51 -9.23
N ASN A 105 24.08 -27.92 -8.23
CA ASN A 105 24.46 -27.91 -6.82
C ASN A 105 23.54 -28.90 -6.09
N GLU A 106 23.82 -30.17 -6.26
CA GLU A 106 23.62 -31.20 -5.22
C GLU A 106 24.70 -32.29 -5.38
N PRO A 107 25.07 -32.97 -4.28
CA PRO A 107 26.42 -33.42 -4.04
C PRO A 107 26.75 -34.81 -4.58
N THR A 108 28.04 -34.96 -4.85
CA THR A 108 28.90 -36.15 -4.97
C THR A 108 28.28 -37.52 -4.66
N SER A 109 28.32 -38.41 -5.66
CA SER A 109 28.62 -39.83 -5.44
C SER A 109 29.47 -40.34 -6.61
N ASP A 110 30.62 -40.87 -6.22
CA ASP A 110 31.70 -41.38 -7.07
C ASP A 110 31.32 -42.59 -7.93
N ASP A 111 32.12 -42.67 -9.00
CA ASP A 111 32.74 -43.86 -9.59
C ASP A 111 32.20 -44.45 -10.90
N THR A 112 33.20 -44.68 -11.72
CA THR A 112 33.26 -45.04 -13.13
C THR A 112 33.04 -46.55 -13.29
N THR A 113 32.46 -46.98 -14.42
CA THR A 113 33.02 -48.00 -15.34
C THR A 113 32.02 -48.34 -16.46
N GLN A 114 32.41 -48.00 -17.70
CA GLN A 114 31.87 -48.49 -18.98
C GLN A 114 32.05 -50.04 -19.11
N PRO A 115 31.36 -50.81 -20.01
CA PRO A 115 31.05 -50.42 -21.40
C PRO A 115 29.74 -50.99 -22.02
N ALA A 116 29.47 -50.52 -23.25
CA ALA A 116 28.51 -51.03 -24.26
C ALA A 116 28.71 -52.54 -24.59
N PRO A 117 27.90 -53.24 -25.43
CA PRO A 117 26.96 -52.75 -26.44
C PRO A 117 25.71 -53.64 -26.74
N GLN A 118 25.01 -53.29 -27.83
CA GLN A 118 24.27 -54.14 -28.78
C GLN A 118 22.78 -54.43 -28.63
N ALA A 119 22.15 -54.33 -29.80
CA ALA A 119 20.78 -54.62 -30.16
C ALA A 119 20.48 -56.12 -30.17
N GLN A 120 19.22 -56.49 -29.89
CA GLN A 120 18.28 -57.08 -30.85
C GLN A 120 17.13 -57.80 -30.13
N SER A 121 15.98 -57.79 -30.83
CA SER A 121 14.94 -58.83 -30.86
C SER A 121 13.89 -58.85 -29.75
N GLY A 122 12.65 -59.12 -30.19
CA GLY A 122 11.62 -59.71 -29.34
C GLY A 122 10.21 -59.16 -29.58
N LEU A 123 9.55 -59.65 -30.62
CA LEU A 123 8.08 -59.62 -30.76
C LEU A 123 7.38 -60.27 -29.56
N ALA A 124 6.27 -59.69 -29.08
CA ALA A 124 5.10 -60.45 -28.61
C ALA A 124 3.88 -59.56 -28.31
N ASN A 125 2.83 -59.82 -29.10
CA ASN A 125 1.43 -60.03 -28.72
C ASN A 125 0.59 -58.98 -27.97
N LEU A 126 -0.43 -58.53 -28.71
CA LEU A 126 -1.80 -58.31 -28.24
C LEU A 126 -2.29 -59.45 -27.34
N ALA A 127 -2.82 -59.10 -26.17
CA ALA A 127 -3.98 -59.75 -25.58
C ALA A 127 -4.74 -58.72 -24.73
N SER A 128 -6.03 -58.62 -25.03
CA SER A 128 -7.00 -57.66 -24.50
C SER A 128 -7.26 -57.80 -23.00
N SER A 129 -7.58 -56.68 -22.35
CA SER A 129 -8.48 -56.64 -21.19
C SER A 129 -9.44 -55.45 -21.38
N GLN A 130 -10.72 -55.80 -21.48
CA GLN A 130 -11.86 -54.90 -21.61
C GLN A 130 -12.31 -54.34 -20.25
N ASP A 131 -12.93 -53.17 -20.35
CA ASP A 131 -14.01 -52.58 -19.54
C ASP A 131 -14.02 -52.74 -18.02
N GLU A 132 -14.08 -51.59 -17.33
CA GLU A 132 -15.33 -51.18 -16.66
C GLU A 132 -15.48 -49.65 -16.75
N SER A 133 -16.50 -49.21 -17.48
CA SER A 133 -17.04 -47.85 -17.45
C SER A 133 -18.42 -47.92 -16.80
N SER A 134 -18.63 -47.12 -15.76
CA SER A 134 -19.88 -47.03 -15.02
C SER A 134 -21.00 -46.46 -15.90
N GLU A 135 -22.11 -47.19 -15.98
CA GLU A 135 -23.32 -46.87 -16.72
C GLU A 135 -23.93 -45.52 -16.26
N GLU A 136 -24.19 -44.63 -17.22
CA GLU A 136 -25.03 -43.43 -17.06
C GLU A 136 -26.50 -43.84 -17.30
N ASP A 137 -27.36 -43.69 -16.30
CA ASP A 137 -28.82 -43.80 -16.44
C ASP A 137 -29.32 -42.71 -17.41
N ILE A 138 -29.64 -43.11 -18.64
CA ILE A 138 -30.25 -42.24 -19.67
C ILE A 138 -31.74 -42.56 -19.72
N ASP A 139 -32.55 -41.59 -19.30
CA ASP A 139 -34.02 -41.64 -19.41
C ASP A 139 -34.42 -41.58 -20.91
N PRO A 140 -35.12 -42.61 -21.46
CA PRO A 140 -35.35 -42.75 -22.90
C PRO A 140 -36.20 -41.64 -23.53
N ASP A 141 -36.91 -40.82 -22.75
CA ASP A 141 -37.75 -39.75 -23.27
C ASP A 141 -37.04 -38.38 -23.41
N ARG A 142 -35.81 -38.21 -22.88
CA ARG A 142 -35.06 -36.93 -22.96
C ARG A 142 -33.53 -37.10 -23.04
N PRO A 143 -32.95 -37.36 -24.22
CA PRO A 143 -31.53 -37.70 -24.38
C PRO A 143 -30.53 -36.55 -24.15
N HIS A 144 -30.98 -35.34 -23.82
CA HIS A 144 -30.13 -34.16 -23.62
C HIS A 144 -30.03 -33.72 -22.15
N VAL A 145 -30.64 -34.45 -21.22
CA VAL A 145 -30.61 -34.12 -19.78
C VAL A 145 -29.71 -35.13 -19.08
N ARG A 146 -28.52 -34.68 -18.64
CA ARG A 146 -27.64 -35.46 -17.77
C ARG A 146 -27.95 -35.11 -16.32
N ILE A 147 -28.48 -36.06 -15.56
CA ILE A 147 -28.80 -35.90 -14.14
C ILE A 147 -27.53 -36.20 -13.33
N ILE A 148 -26.93 -35.18 -12.74
CA ILE A 148 -25.80 -35.35 -11.81
C ILE A 148 -26.39 -35.66 -10.43
N PRO A 149 -26.03 -36.78 -9.79
CA PRO A 149 -26.55 -37.10 -8.46
C PRO A 149 -26.08 -36.06 -7.44
N ARG A 150 -27.02 -35.65 -6.59
CA ARG A 150 -26.81 -34.67 -5.54
C ARG A 150 -25.79 -35.23 -4.52
N PRO A 151 -24.76 -34.47 -4.12
CA PRO A 151 -23.84 -34.87 -3.07
C PRO A 151 -24.56 -35.13 -1.75
N SER A 152 -24.12 -36.16 -1.01
CA SER A 152 -24.69 -36.61 0.27
C SER A 152 -24.69 -35.55 1.38
N GLU A 153 -23.98 -34.44 1.18
CA GLU A 153 -23.94 -33.28 2.08
C GLU A 153 -25.23 -32.43 2.04
N TRP A 154 -26.11 -32.64 1.06
CA TRP A 154 -27.39 -31.93 0.92
C TRP A 154 -28.60 -32.68 1.48
N ASP A 155 -28.41 -33.90 2.02
CA ASP A 155 -29.41 -34.57 2.83
C ASP A 155 -29.37 -34.02 4.26
N ARG A 156 -29.97 -32.85 4.44
CA ARG A 156 -30.43 -32.43 5.76
C ARG A 156 -31.80 -33.05 5.98
N HIS A 157 -31.84 -34.08 6.81
CA HIS A 157 -33.06 -34.61 7.40
C HIS A 157 -33.82 -33.47 8.11
N ASP A 158 -34.80 -32.89 7.44
CA ASP A 158 -35.82 -32.08 8.09
C ASP A 158 -37.00 -33.00 8.42
N SER A 159 -37.07 -33.34 9.71
CA SER A 159 -38.15 -34.16 10.25
C SER A 159 -39.32 -33.23 10.52
N GLY A 160 -40.20 -33.13 9.53
CA GLY A 160 -41.63 -32.79 9.63
C GLY A 160 -42.08 -31.71 10.62
N SER A 161 -42.64 -30.62 10.09
CA SER A 161 -43.99 -30.21 10.49
C SER A 161 -44.62 -29.31 9.44
N SER A 162 -45.75 -29.76 8.92
CA SER A 162 -46.64 -29.02 8.04
C SER A 162 -47.49 -28.05 8.84
N SER A 163 -47.58 -26.80 8.42
CA SER A 163 -48.78 -25.99 8.57
C SER A 163 -48.77 -24.78 7.64
N GLU A 164 -49.86 -24.66 6.88
CA GLU A 164 -50.27 -23.54 6.03
C GLU A 164 -50.62 -22.27 6.86
N TYR A 165 -51.26 -21.29 6.20
CA TYR A 165 -51.86 -20.02 6.68
C TYR A 165 -50.88 -18.93 7.15
N GLY A 166 -51.00 -17.64 6.81
CA GLY A 166 -52.00 -16.87 6.06
C GLY A 166 -51.56 -15.40 6.03
N SER A 167 -52.07 -14.67 5.04
CA SER A 167 -51.94 -13.23 4.78
C SER A 167 -52.10 -12.32 6.02
N ASP A 168 -51.33 -11.22 6.11
CA ASP A 168 -51.90 -9.87 6.28
C ASP A 168 -50.92 -8.75 5.91
N ASP A 169 -51.50 -7.74 5.26
CA ASP A 169 -50.99 -6.41 4.96
C ASP A 169 -50.99 -5.53 6.23
N SER A 170 -50.12 -4.52 6.30
CA SER A 170 -50.48 -3.13 6.63
C SER A 170 -49.28 -2.32 7.12
N ASP A 171 -49.10 -1.25 6.36
CA ASP A 171 -48.49 0.05 6.58
C ASP A 171 -48.76 0.75 7.92
N GLY A 172 -47.80 1.59 8.34
CA GLY A 172 -47.99 2.54 9.44
C GLY A 172 -46.76 3.39 9.74
N TYR A 173 -46.73 4.61 9.19
CA TYR A 173 -45.80 5.68 9.55
C TYR A 173 -46.03 6.16 11.00
N VAL A 174 -44.96 6.44 11.75
CA VAL A 174 -44.88 7.60 12.65
C VAL A 174 -43.43 8.04 12.87
N ASP A 175 -43.27 9.35 12.75
CA ASP A 175 -42.12 10.20 13.06
C ASP A 175 -42.31 10.77 14.48
N SER A 176 -41.24 10.86 15.28
CA SER A 176 -40.95 11.97 16.23
C SER A 176 -39.85 11.62 17.23
N ASP A 177 -39.04 12.65 17.48
CA ASP A 177 -37.83 12.75 18.28
C ASP A 177 -37.98 12.60 19.81
N GLU A 178 -36.80 12.58 20.45
CA GLU A 178 -36.43 13.02 21.81
C GLU A 178 -36.36 12.00 22.97
N ASP A 179 -35.09 11.80 23.37
CA ASP A 179 -34.53 11.79 24.71
C ASP A 179 -34.40 10.52 25.57
N GLU A 180 -33.22 10.54 26.22
CA GLU A 180 -32.58 9.62 27.14
C GLU A 180 -33.52 8.98 28.18
N LEU A 181 -33.28 7.70 28.49
CA LEU A 181 -33.06 7.22 29.86
C LEU A 181 -32.55 5.78 29.87
N ASP A 182 -31.48 5.58 30.63
CA ASP A 182 -30.77 4.35 30.93
C ASP A 182 -31.49 3.63 32.10
N ALA A 183 -31.84 2.34 31.96
CA ALA A 183 -31.82 1.34 33.03
C ALA A 183 -32.51 0.00 32.69
N SER A 184 -31.74 -1.07 32.91
CA SER A 184 -32.12 -2.39 33.44
C SER A 184 -32.91 -3.37 32.56
N GLU A 185 -32.15 -4.33 32.03
CA GLU A 185 -32.37 -5.79 32.05
C GLU A 185 -33.79 -6.31 32.30
N LYS A 186 -34.41 -6.81 31.22
CA LYS A 186 -35.01 -8.15 31.10
C LYS A 186 -35.55 -8.31 29.68
N ASP A 187 -34.81 -9.04 28.84
CA ASP A 187 -35.39 -9.57 27.61
C ASP A 187 -35.11 -11.07 27.50
N GLY A 188 -36.20 -11.83 27.55
CA GLY A 188 -36.25 -13.19 27.07
C GLY A 188 -36.54 -13.15 25.58
N GLY A 189 -35.49 -13.09 24.77
CA GLY A 189 -35.54 -13.18 23.32
C GLY A 189 -34.89 -14.49 22.83
N ALA A 190 -35.55 -15.19 21.91
CA ALA A 190 -35.06 -16.43 21.33
C ALA A 190 -33.71 -16.25 20.63
N ASN A 191 -32.75 -17.14 20.91
CA ASN A 191 -31.46 -17.20 20.22
C ASN A 191 -31.66 -17.56 18.74
N ILE A 192 -31.64 -16.56 17.86
CA ILE A 192 -31.36 -16.77 16.45
C ILE A 192 -29.87 -17.17 16.35
N PRO A 193 -29.50 -18.29 15.70
CA PRO A 193 -28.09 -18.62 15.51
C PRO A 193 -27.42 -17.48 14.77
N ALA A 194 -26.44 -16.85 15.42
CA ALA A 194 -25.56 -15.88 14.78
C ALA A 194 -24.95 -16.57 13.55
N VAL A 195 -25.40 -16.17 12.36
CA VAL A 195 -24.63 -16.34 11.13
C VAL A 195 -23.24 -15.78 11.46
N PRO A 196 -22.14 -16.50 11.23
CA PRO A 196 -20.82 -15.98 11.53
C PRO A 196 -20.64 -14.70 10.71
N SER A 197 -20.87 -13.55 11.34
CA SER A 197 -20.50 -12.27 10.79
C SER A 197 -18.99 -12.30 10.76
N ASN A 198 -18.43 -12.64 9.60
CA ASN A 198 -17.06 -12.28 9.28
C ASN A 198 -16.98 -10.79 9.64
N SER A 199 -16.30 -10.45 10.73
CA SER A 199 -16.14 -9.07 11.13
C SER A 199 -15.38 -8.41 9.98
N GLU A 200 -16.10 -7.73 9.08
CA GLU A 200 -15.51 -7.06 7.92
C GLU A 200 -14.61 -5.97 8.48
N ARG A 201 -13.32 -6.26 8.56
CA ARG A 201 -12.28 -5.34 9.02
C ARG A 201 -11.81 -4.55 7.81
N GLY A 202 -11.46 -3.28 8.01
CA GLY A 202 -10.88 -2.43 6.97
C GLY A 202 -11.73 -1.22 6.59
N ILE A 203 -11.42 -0.65 5.44
CA ILE A 203 -12.11 0.52 4.88
C ILE A 203 -12.98 0.04 3.72
N SER A 204 -14.29 0.21 3.84
CA SER A 204 -15.22 -0.04 2.75
C SER A 204 -15.18 1.11 1.74
N LEU A 205 -14.99 0.74 0.47
CA LEU A 205 -15.13 1.61 -0.69
C LEU A 205 -16.56 1.49 -1.23
N SER A 206 -17.28 2.60 -1.29
CA SER A 206 -18.67 2.66 -1.76
C SER A 206 -18.89 3.79 -2.77
N PHE A 207 -19.81 3.57 -3.69
CA PHE A 207 -20.17 4.49 -4.77
C PHE A 207 -21.64 4.92 -4.62
N PRO A 208 -21.94 5.90 -3.74
CA PRO A 208 -23.30 6.36 -3.58
C PRO A 208 -23.81 7.02 -4.86
N ASN A 209 -25.12 6.92 -5.10
CA ASN A 209 -25.79 7.45 -6.29
C ASN A 209 -25.23 6.90 -7.62
N LEU A 210 -24.69 5.67 -7.62
CA LEU A 210 -24.22 5.02 -8.83
C LEU A 210 -25.39 4.74 -9.79
N GLU A 211 -25.29 5.24 -11.02
CA GLU A 211 -26.26 4.96 -12.08
C GLU A 211 -25.70 3.90 -13.02
N LEU A 212 -26.48 2.86 -13.30
CA LEU A 212 -26.12 1.76 -14.19
C LEU A 212 -27.19 1.59 -15.27
N HIS A 213 -26.81 1.66 -16.53
CA HIS A 213 -27.67 1.42 -17.68
C HIS A 213 -27.05 0.39 -18.62
N GLY A 214 -27.78 -0.69 -18.92
CA GLY A 214 -27.27 -1.77 -19.77
C GLY A 214 -26.16 -2.61 -19.13
N ILE A 215 -25.97 -2.50 -17.81
CA ILE A 215 -24.94 -3.20 -17.02
C ILE A 215 -25.64 -4.04 -15.95
N GLU A 216 -25.34 -5.33 -15.91
CA GLU A 216 -25.84 -6.28 -14.91
C GLU A 216 -25.04 -6.18 -13.60
N LEU A 217 -23.71 -6.28 -13.72
CA LEU A 217 -22.76 -6.21 -12.62
C LEU A 217 -21.60 -5.30 -13.00
N LEU A 218 -21.12 -4.51 -12.04
CA LEU A 218 -19.93 -3.68 -12.20
C LEU A 218 -18.87 -4.16 -11.21
N MET A 219 -17.72 -4.58 -11.73
CA MET A 219 -16.58 -5.03 -10.93
C MET A 219 -15.43 -4.02 -11.03
N LEU A 220 -14.73 -3.78 -9.93
CA LEU A 220 -13.53 -2.95 -9.92
C LEU A 220 -12.29 -3.86 -10.07
N ALA A 221 -11.69 -3.85 -11.27
CA ALA A 221 -10.63 -4.76 -11.70
C ALA A 221 -9.24 -4.36 -11.19
N THR A 222 -8.91 -3.06 -11.23
CA THR A 222 -7.72 -2.52 -10.55
C THR A 222 -8.06 -1.20 -9.91
N VAL A 223 -7.55 -0.95 -8.71
CA VAL A 223 -7.79 0.28 -7.97
C VAL A 223 -6.52 1.13 -7.87
N SER A 224 -6.66 2.43 -8.06
CA SER A 224 -5.60 3.41 -7.85
C SER A 224 -6.05 4.34 -6.72
N LEU A 225 -5.19 4.58 -5.73
CA LEU A 225 -5.53 5.32 -4.52
C LEU A 225 -4.45 6.32 -4.17
N SER A 226 -4.85 7.48 -3.66
CA SER A 226 -3.94 8.38 -2.96
C SER A 226 -3.98 8.08 -1.47
N VAL A 227 -2.82 7.81 -0.87
CA VAL A 227 -2.68 7.43 0.54
C VAL A 227 -1.81 8.43 1.30
N ARG A 228 -2.05 8.54 2.60
CA ARG A 228 -1.30 9.36 3.54
C ARG A 228 -0.55 8.47 4.51
N CYS A 229 0.76 8.64 4.58
CA CYS A 229 1.61 7.95 5.55
C CYS A 229 1.22 8.33 6.98
N LEU A 230 1.05 7.35 7.87
CA LEU A 230 0.69 7.62 9.26
C LEU A 230 1.80 8.29 10.07
N ARG A 231 3.08 8.04 9.74
CA ARG A 231 4.26 8.56 10.46
C ARG A 231 4.59 10.01 10.10
N CYS A 232 4.82 10.31 8.83
CA CYS A 232 5.28 11.64 8.38
C CYS A 232 4.17 12.50 7.74
N LYS A 233 2.94 11.96 7.62
CA LYS A 233 1.78 12.62 7.00
C LYS A 233 1.97 13.02 5.54
N SER A 234 2.99 12.50 4.85
CA SER A 234 3.15 12.70 3.41
C SER A 234 2.09 11.94 2.62
N GLN A 235 1.58 12.57 1.56
CA GLN A 235 0.73 11.93 0.57
C GLN A 235 1.57 11.19 -0.47
N LEU A 236 1.06 10.05 -0.94
CA LEU A 236 1.67 9.18 -1.94
C LEU A 236 0.56 8.56 -2.80
N ASP A 237 0.77 8.54 -4.11
CA ASP A 237 -0.19 7.97 -5.05
C ASP A 237 0.26 6.58 -5.47
N ILE A 238 -0.66 5.62 -5.40
CA ILE A 238 -0.43 4.21 -5.67
C ILE A 238 -1.40 3.76 -6.76
N SER A 239 -0.86 3.44 -7.93
CA SER A 239 -1.64 3.03 -9.10
C SER A 239 -1.68 1.52 -9.27
N HIS A 240 -2.76 1.01 -9.88
CA HIS A 240 -2.89 -0.37 -10.35
C HIS A 240 -2.70 -1.43 -9.24
N ILE A 241 -3.39 -1.24 -8.11
CA ILE A 241 -3.51 -2.26 -7.07
C ILE A 241 -4.42 -3.37 -7.59
N LYS A 242 -3.94 -4.61 -7.52
CA LYS A 242 -4.64 -5.81 -7.99
C LYS A 242 -5.55 -6.38 -6.89
N PRO A 243 -6.60 -7.13 -7.27
CA PRO A 243 -7.47 -7.79 -6.30
C PRO A 243 -6.70 -8.86 -5.52
N SER A 244 -6.91 -8.86 -4.21
CA SER A 244 -6.55 -9.93 -3.30
C SER A 244 -7.70 -10.93 -3.30
N HIS A 245 -7.51 -12.09 -3.92
CA HIS A 245 -8.53 -13.13 -3.89
C HIS A 245 -8.41 -13.88 -2.57
N ALA A 246 -9.41 -13.76 -1.70
CA ALA A 246 -9.59 -14.68 -0.60
C ALA A 246 -10.07 -16.01 -1.21
N SER A 247 -9.17 -16.96 -1.40
CA SER A 247 -9.61 -18.33 -1.64
C SER A 247 -10.35 -18.80 -0.39
N SER A 248 -11.65 -19.05 -0.49
CA SER A 248 -12.35 -19.94 0.44
C SER A 248 -11.61 -21.28 0.41
N SER A 249 -10.75 -21.49 1.39
CA SER A 249 -9.87 -22.66 1.49
C SER A 249 -10.69 -23.82 2.03
N THR A 250 -11.00 -24.77 1.15
CA THR A 250 -11.36 -26.15 1.53
C THR A 250 -10.44 -27.15 0.85
N ILE A 251 -9.19 -26.77 0.58
CA ILE A 251 -8.14 -27.69 0.15
C ILE A 251 -6.87 -27.39 0.96
N PRO A 252 -6.33 -28.37 1.72
CA PRO A 252 -5.08 -28.22 2.43
C PRO A 252 -3.91 -28.31 1.43
N GLY A 253 -3.53 -27.16 0.89
CA GLY A 253 -2.33 -26.96 0.08
C GLY A 253 -1.57 -25.71 0.54
N PRO A 254 -0.28 -25.57 0.24
CA PRO A 254 0.59 -24.57 0.85
C PRO A 254 0.16 -23.14 0.48
N ILE A 255 -0.37 -22.44 1.50
CA ILE A 255 -0.48 -20.98 1.71
C ILE A 255 -0.83 -20.16 0.45
N SER A 256 -2.14 -19.95 0.28
CA SER A 256 -2.75 -19.03 -0.68
C SER A 256 -2.18 -17.61 -0.54
N THR A 257 -1.65 -17.06 -1.64
CA THR A 257 -1.01 -15.74 -1.69
C THR A 257 -2.07 -14.63 -1.75
N THR A 258 -2.51 -14.16 -0.58
CA THR A 258 -3.12 -12.83 -0.41
C THR A 258 -2.29 -11.81 -1.18
N SER A 259 -2.85 -11.15 -2.20
CA SER A 259 -2.12 -10.19 -3.04
C SER A 259 -1.95 -8.88 -2.29
N THR A 260 -1.10 -8.91 -1.26
CA THR A 260 -0.77 -7.77 -0.42
C THR A 260 0.37 -7.00 -1.07
N ARG A 261 0.10 -5.77 -1.50
CA ARG A 261 1.11 -4.88 -2.06
C ARG A 261 1.83 -4.14 -0.94
N SER A 262 3.12 -4.39 -0.81
CA SER A 262 4.00 -3.71 0.15
C SER A 262 4.79 -2.58 -0.52
N GLU A 263 4.78 -1.40 0.07
CA GLU A 263 5.55 -0.24 -0.39
C GLU A 263 6.18 0.51 0.80
N THR A 264 7.13 1.41 0.51
CA THR A 264 7.83 2.20 1.53
C THR A 264 7.62 3.69 1.30
N CYS A 265 7.42 4.43 2.39
CA CYS A 265 7.21 5.88 2.31
C CYS A 265 8.50 6.58 1.84
N PRO A 266 8.47 7.40 0.77
CA PRO A 266 9.68 8.04 0.25
C PRO A 266 10.28 9.08 1.21
N LYS A 267 9.52 9.62 2.18
CA LYS A 267 10.01 10.64 3.12
C LYS A 267 10.58 10.09 4.41
N CYS A 268 10.03 8.99 4.94
CA CYS A 268 10.42 8.45 6.26
C CYS A 268 10.72 6.96 6.26
N SER A 269 10.73 6.36 5.07
CA SER A 269 11.07 4.95 4.80
C SER A 269 10.26 3.94 5.61
N THR A 270 9.09 4.33 6.15
CA THR A 270 8.21 3.38 6.82
C THR A 270 7.56 2.45 5.82
N PRO A 271 7.63 1.13 6.02
CA PRO A 271 6.85 0.20 5.23
C PRO A 271 5.36 0.37 5.54
N PHE A 272 4.53 0.20 4.52
CA PHE A 272 3.09 0.14 4.62
C PHE A 272 2.58 -0.91 3.62
N THR A 273 1.42 -1.52 3.91
CA THR A 273 0.84 -2.55 3.04
C THR A 273 -0.58 -2.19 2.65
N LEU A 274 -0.99 -2.63 1.45
CA LEU A 274 -2.32 -2.47 0.91
C LEU A 274 -2.83 -3.80 0.35
N SER A 275 -4.00 -4.23 0.79
CA SER A 275 -4.81 -5.26 0.13
C SER A 275 -6.16 -4.69 -0.24
N TYR A 276 -6.72 -5.21 -1.32
CA TYR A 276 -7.98 -4.75 -1.88
C TYR A 276 -8.81 -5.98 -2.26
N HIS A 277 -10.02 -6.08 -1.71
CA HIS A 277 -10.96 -7.16 -1.95
C HIS A 277 -12.16 -6.62 -2.74
N PRO A 278 -12.27 -6.91 -4.06
CA PRO A 278 -13.38 -6.42 -4.89
C PRO A 278 -14.70 -7.08 -4.51
N LEU A 279 -15.79 -6.33 -4.63
CA LEU A 279 -17.17 -6.80 -4.49
C LEU A 279 -17.97 -6.43 -5.75
N PRO A 280 -18.91 -7.28 -6.18
CA PRO A 280 -19.81 -6.96 -7.27
C PRO A 280 -20.75 -5.82 -6.89
N VAL A 281 -20.78 -4.79 -7.74
CA VAL A 281 -21.64 -3.62 -7.58
C VAL A 281 -22.82 -3.73 -8.52
N HIS A 282 -24.01 -3.45 -7.99
CA HIS A 282 -25.27 -3.41 -8.74
C HIS A 282 -26.23 -2.41 -8.08
N ALA A 283 -27.42 -2.22 -8.65
CA ALA A 283 -28.38 -1.19 -8.20
C ALA A 283 -28.75 -1.26 -6.70
N HIS A 284 -28.71 -2.45 -6.08
CA HIS A 284 -29.04 -2.67 -4.67
C HIS A 284 -27.81 -2.83 -3.77
N SER A 285 -26.60 -2.81 -4.32
CA SER A 285 -25.35 -2.91 -3.56
C SER A 285 -24.30 -1.97 -4.17
N VAL A 286 -24.12 -0.83 -3.51
CA VAL A 286 -23.18 0.22 -3.93
C VAL A 286 -21.76 0.05 -3.35
N ARG A 287 -21.51 -1.05 -2.64
CA ARG A 287 -20.22 -1.35 -2.02
C ARG A 287 -19.33 -2.07 -3.02
N ALA A 288 -18.26 -1.41 -3.43
CA ALA A 288 -17.38 -1.89 -4.48
C ALA A 288 -16.19 -2.70 -3.99
N ALA A 289 -15.75 -2.47 -2.76
CA ALA A 289 -14.65 -3.22 -2.18
C ALA A 289 -14.45 -2.99 -0.68
N THR A 290 -13.61 -3.85 -0.12
CA THR A 290 -12.98 -3.66 1.19
C THR A 290 -11.48 -3.48 1.01
N LEU A 291 -10.90 -2.47 1.67
CA LEU A 291 -9.50 -2.11 1.63
C LEU A 291 -8.86 -2.38 3.00
N ASP A 292 -7.79 -3.18 3.04
CA ASP A 292 -6.98 -3.31 4.26
C ASP A 292 -5.67 -2.57 4.07
N LEU A 293 -5.47 -1.56 4.90
CA LEU A 293 -4.31 -0.68 4.86
C LEU A 293 -3.58 -0.78 6.20
N THR A 294 -2.27 -0.97 6.15
CA THR A 294 -1.39 -0.89 7.34
C THR A 294 -0.37 0.22 7.13
N GLY A 295 -0.09 1.05 8.15
CA GLY A 295 0.91 2.13 8.06
C GLY A 295 0.52 3.35 7.20
N CYS A 296 -0.65 3.32 6.55
CA CYS A 296 -1.18 4.43 5.74
C CYS A 296 -2.71 4.52 5.85
N THR A 297 -3.27 5.67 5.46
CA THR A 297 -4.72 5.89 5.36
C THR A 297 -5.06 6.43 3.99
N VAL A 298 -6.17 6.00 3.40
CA VAL A 298 -6.67 6.55 2.13
C VAL A 298 -7.06 8.03 2.27
N VAL A 299 -6.77 8.80 1.22
CA VAL A 299 -7.13 10.21 1.07
C VAL A 299 -8.09 10.38 -0.10
N ASP A 300 -7.78 9.79 -1.26
CA ASP A 300 -8.55 10.01 -2.48
C ASP A 300 -8.57 8.77 -3.39
N PHE A 301 -9.58 8.71 -4.26
CA PHE A 301 -9.75 7.70 -5.29
C PHE A 301 -9.18 8.22 -6.62
N LEU A 302 -8.21 7.51 -7.18
CA LEU A 302 -7.58 7.87 -8.45
C LEU A 302 -8.22 7.08 -9.60
N PRO A 303 -7.96 7.46 -10.87
CA PRO A 303 -8.49 6.75 -12.03
C PRO A 303 -8.22 5.24 -11.95
N SER A 304 -9.31 4.49 -11.89
CA SER A 304 -9.30 3.06 -11.63
C SER A 304 -10.04 2.31 -12.73
N THR A 305 -9.73 1.02 -12.89
CA THR A 305 -10.25 0.22 -13.99
C THR A 305 -11.44 -0.62 -13.54
N PHE A 306 -12.56 -0.43 -14.22
CA PHE A 306 -13.82 -1.13 -14.05
C PHE A 306 -14.03 -2.15 -15.16
N GLN A 307 -14.79 -3.18 -14.81
CA GLN A 307 -15.15 -4.31 -15.65
C GLN A 307 -16.67 -4.51 -15.54
N PRO A 308 -17.46 -3.91 -16.44
CA PRO A 308 -18.89 -4.13 -16.49
C PRO A 308 -19.24 -5.46 -17.15
N THR A 309 -20.35 -6.04 -16.71
CA THR A 309 -21.03 -7.18 -17.33
C THR A 309 -22.28 -6.69 -18.04
N CYS A 310 -22.43 -7.00 -19.33
CA CYS A 310 -23.54 -6.55 -20.15
C CYS A 310 -24.86 -7.17 -19.68
N SER A 311 -25.93 -6.37 -19.52
CA SER A 311 -27.24 -6.88 -19.10
C SER A 311 -28.01 -7.65 -20.18
N ASN A 312 -27.61 -7.56 -21.45
CA ASN A 312 -28.34 -8.19 -22.56
C ASN A 312 -27.78 -9.58 -22.93
N CYS A 313 -26.48 -9.80 -22.75
CA CYS A 313 -25.83 -11.06 -23.13
C CYS A 313 -24.90 -11.62 -22.04
N SER A 314 -24.91 -11.03 -20.84
CA SER A 314 -24.08 -11.37 -19.68
C SER A 314 -22.58 -11.49 -19.98
N THR A 315 -22.14 -10.92 -21.10
CA THR A 315 -20.74 -10.93 -21.49
C THR A 315 -20.01 -9.85 -20.70
N THR A 316 -18.96 -10.27 -20.00
CA THR A 316 -18.13 -9.37 -19.21
C THR A 316 -17.09 -8.68 -20.10
N PHE A 317 -16.94 -7.37 -19.93
CA PHE A 317 -15.97 -6.59 -20.69
C PHE A 317 -14.53 -6.98 -20.30
N PRO A 318 -13.61 -7.23 -21.25
CA PRO A 318 -12.27 -7.70 -20.91
C PRO A 318 -11.42 -6.60 -20.26
N ALA A 319 -10.75 -6.93 -19.16
CA ALA A 319 -9.65 -6.15 -18.59
C ALA A 319 -8.33 -6.83 -18.97
N PRO A 320 -7.57 -6.39 -20.02
CA PRO A 320 -7.39 -5.00 -20.49
C PRO A 320 -7.95 -4.70 -21.90
N PRO A 321 -8.31 -3.43 -22.22
CA PRO A 321 -7.99 -2.21 -21.46
C PRO A 321 -8.93 -1.88 -20.29
N GLY A 322 -10.03 -2.63 -20.10
CA GLY A 322 -11.06 -2.27 -19.12
C GLY A 322 -11.64 -0.86 -19.35
N MET A 323 -12.49 -0.40 -18.43
CA MET A 323 -13.03 0.96 -18.45
C MET A 323 -12.39 1.80 -17.35
N ILE A 324 -11.67 2.85 -17.70
CA ILE A 324 -11.03 3.73 -16.71
C ILE A 324 -12.02 4.83 -16.35
N CYS A 325 -12.41 4.91 -15.08
CA CYS A 325 -13.34 5.92 -14.56
C CYS A 325 -12.74 6.66 -13.36
N VAL A 326 -13.11 7.93 -13.21
CA VAL A 326 -12.84 8.77 -12.03
C VAL A 326 -14.15 9.36 -11.49
N ARG A 327 -14.10 9.90 -10.28
CA ARG A 327 -15.25 10.56 -9.64
C ARG A 327 -15.77 11.71 -10.52
N GLY A 328 -17.07 11.72 -10.76
CA GLY A 328 -17.81 12.68 -11.57
C GLY A 328 -18.01 12.25 -13.03
N ASP A 329 -17.40 11.15 -13.47
CA ASP A 329 -17.47 10.73 -14.88
C ASP A 329 -18.72 9.89 -15.19
N THR A 330 -19.24 10.10 -16.39
CA THR A 330 -20.20 9.22 -17.07
C THR A 330 -19.48 8.47 -18.18
N LEU A 331 -19.36 7.16 -18.09
CA LEU A 331 -18.74 6.35 -19.12
C LEU A 331 -19.76 5.55 -19.89
N THR A 332 -19.65 5.59 -21.22
CA THR A 332 -20.45 4.78 -22.13
C THR A 332 -19.52 3.90 -22.95
N GLN A 333 -19.84 2.62 -23.06
CA GLN A 333 -19.19 1.66 -23.95
C GLN A 333 -20.23 0.78 -24.64
N ILE A 334 -19.81 0.16 -25.74
CA ILE A 334 -20.65 -0.76 -26.51
C ILE A 334 -20.19 -2.18 -26.21
N CYS A 335 -21.12 -3.08 -25.90
CA CYS A 335 -20.82 -4.48 -25.68
C CYS A 335 -20.20 -5.09 -26.95
N ARG A 336 -19.07 -5.79 -26.83
CA ARG A 336 -18.38 -6.41 -27.98
C ARG A 336 -19.07 -7.67 -28.53
N SER A 337 -20.05 -8.21 -27.80
CA SER A 337 -20.78 -9.42 -28.19
C SER A 337 -22.13 -9.07 -28.84
N CYS A 338 -23.00 -8.34 -28.14
CA CYS A 338 -24.35 -8.03 -28.64
C CYS A 338 -24.55 -6.58 -29.11
N HIS A 339 -23.50 -5.75 -29.07
CA HIS A 339 -23.52 -4.33 -29.46
C HIS A 339 -24.53 -3.45 -28.69
N SER A 340 -25.06 -3.92 -27.56
CA SER A 340 -25.87 -3.09 -26.66
C SER A 340 -25.01 -1.98 -26.03
N LYS A 341 -25.64 -0.85 -25.75
CA LYS A 341 -25.01 0.28 -25.06
C LYS A 341 -24.97 0.01 -23.56
N MET A 342 -23.81 0.17 -22.95
CA MET A 342 -23.57 0.08 -21.52
C MET A 342 -23.08 1.43 -21.02
N THR A 343 -23.75 2.03 -20.05
CA THR A 343 -23.40 3.33 -19.49
C THR A 343 -23.42 3.26 -17.97
N PHE A 344 -22.41 3.81 -17.30
CA PHE A 344 -22.48 4.07 -15.87
C PHE A 344 -21.98 5.46 -15.50
N THR A 345 -22.55 6.02 -14.45
CA THR A 345 -22.16 7.30 -13.86
C THR A 345 -21.58 7.05 -12.48
N LEU A 346 -20.43 7.66 -12.17
CA LEU A 346 -19.78 7.57 -10.85
C LEU A 346 -19.77 8.94 -10.16
N PRO A 347 -20.87 9.44 -9.56
CA PRO A 347 -20.92 10.80 -9.04
C PRO A 347 -20.00 11.01 -7.84
N GLU A 348 -20.00 10.05 -6.93
CA GLU A 348 -19.37 10.15 -5.62
C GLU A 348 -18.62 8.88 -5.25
N VAL A 349 -17.57 9.05 -4.46
CA VAL A 349 -16.80 7.95 -3.89
C VAL A 349 -16.69 8.20 -2.39
N LYS A 350 -17.13 7.23 -1.57
CA LYS A 350 -17.08 7.31 -0.10
C LYS A 350 -16.26 6.17 0.46
N PHE A 351 -15.40 6.53 1.42
CA PHE A 351 -14.62 5.60 2.21
C PHE A 351 -15.20 5.53 3.62
N LEU A 352 -15.75 4.37 3.98
CA LEU A 352 -16.34 4.12 5.29
C LEU A 352 -15.40 3.21 6.07
N ARG A 353 -14.93 3.63 7.24
CA ARG A 353 -14.12 2.76 8.10
C ARG A 353 -15.07 1.80 8.81
N LEU A 354 -15.04 0.52 8.40
CA LEU A 354 -15.71 -0.54 9.15
C LEU A 354 -14.92 -0.74 10.46
N ALA A 355 -15.63 -1.04 11.55
CA ALA A 355 -15.20 -0.92 12.95
C ALA A 355 -13.69 -1.12 13.22
N PRO A 356 -13.10 -0.41 14.21
CA PRO A 356 -11.70 -0.55 14.58
C PRO A 356 -11.45 -1.88 15.30
N GLY A 357 -11.53 -3.00 14.57
CA GLY A 357 -11.01 -4.27 15.01
C GLY A 357 -9.49 -4.20 14.95
N VAL A 358 -8.86 -3.84 16.09
CA VAL A 358 -7.41 -3.80 16.32
C VAL A 358 -6.66 -3.50 15.03
N THR A 359 -6.73 -2.25 14.55
CA THR A 359 -5.67 -1.84 13.64
C THR A 359 -4.38 -2.13 14.39
N SER A 360 -3.50 -2.89 13.77
CA SER A 360 -2.07 -2.69 13.94
C SER A 360 -1.77 -1.27 13.43
N ASP A 361 -2.35 -0.27 14.07
CA ASP A 361 -1.59 0.89 14.47
C ASP A 361 -0.34 0.25 15.06
N LEU A 362 0.75 0.21 14.28
CA LEU A 362 2.06 0.24 14.89
C LEU A 362 1.87 1.26 15.99
N PRO A 363 2.05 0.89 17.27
CA PRO A 363 1.90 1.86 18.32
C PRO A 363 2.75 3.00 17.83
N THR A 364 2.11 4.12 17.49
CA THR A 364 2.81 5.38 17.58
C THR A 364 3.10 5.35 19.06
N ARG A 365 4.28 4.84 19.42
CA ARG A 365 4.86 4.96 20.74
C ARG A 365 4.87 6.46 20.86
N LYS A 366 3.77 7.03 21.36
CA LYS A 366 3.70 8.38 21.85
C LYS A 366 4.82 8.34 22.86
N LEU A 367 5.95 8.91 22.46
CA LEU A 367 7.19 8.79 23.18
C LEU A 367 6.84 9.16 24.61
N LYS A 368 6.91 8.17 25.50
CA LYS A 368 6.25 8.25 26.80
C LYS A 368 6.82 9.48 27.47
N ARG A 369 5.97 10.49 27.64
CA ARG A 369 6.42 11.78 28.14
C ARG A 369 7.02 11.53 29.51
N GLU A 370 8.25 11.98 29.69
CA GLU A 370 8.87 11.94 30.99
C GLU A 370 8.05 12.84 31.92
N ASN A 371 7.50 12.22 32.97
CA ASN A 371 6.84 12.91 34.06
C ASN A 371 7.92 13.31 35.06
N LEU A 372 8.33 14.58 35.01
CA LEU A 372 9.38 15.13 35.88
C LEU A 372 8.98 15.25 37.37
N GLY A 373 7.77 14.82 37.74
CA GLY A 373 7.26 14.94 39.11
C GLY A 373 7.13 16.38 39.63
N VAL A 374 7.15 17.38 38.73
CA VAL A 374 7.12 18.79 39.12
C VAL A 374 5.69 19.29 39.26
N THR A 375 5.38 19.87 40.42
CA THR A 375 4.09 20.51 40.68
C THR A 375 3.98 21.83 39.94
N SER A 376 2.89 22.02 39.19
CA SER A 376 2.64 23.29 38.52
C SER A 376 2.45 24.42 39.54
N GLY A 377 3.22 25.50 39.41
CA GLY A 377 3.18 26.66 40.30
C GLY A 377 4.45 26.87 41.13
N THR A 378 5.27 25.83 41.32
CA THR A 378 6.55 25.95 42.02
C THR A 378 7.69 26.24 41.04
N PRO A 379 8.78 26.90 41.46
CA PRO A 379 9.95 27.08 40.60
C PRO A 379 10.68 25.75 40.40
N LEU A 380 11.33 25.59 39.23
CA LEU A 380 12.23 24.49 38.96
C LEU A 380 13.53 24.62 39.77
N ALA A 381 14.27 23.53 39.91
CA ALA A 381 15.62 23.56 40.46
C ALA A 381 16.47 24.64 39.76
N LEU A 382 17.13 25.50 40.53
CA LEU A 382 17.91 26.64 40.04
C LEU A 382 17.14 27.57 39.08
N ASN A 383 15.81 27.67 39.24
CA ASN A 383 14.90 28.39 38.35
C ASN A 383 15.02 27.97 36.87
N GLY A 384 15.40 26.72 36.62
CA GLY A 384 15.56 26.19 35.27
C GLY A 384 16.90 26.51 34.59
N THR A 385 17.87 27.08 35.31
CA THR A 385 19.20 27.41 34.76
C THR A 385 20.16 26.22 34.78
N CYS A 386 21.18 26.26 33.92
CA CYS A 386 22.30 25.31 33.93
C CYS A 386 23.64 26.03 33.79
N SER A 387 24.75 25.30 33.97
CA SER A 387 26.11 25.83 33.79
C SER A 387 26.36 26.40 32.40
N HIS A 388 25.78 25.80 31.36
CA HIS A 388 25.90 26.26 29.98
C HIS A 388 25.15 27.58 29.71
N TYR A 389 23.96 27.73 30.30
CA TYR A 389 23.08 28.88 30.10
C TYR A 389 22.52 29.37 31.44
N SER A 390 23.35 30.13 32.17
CA SER A 390 23.02 30.72 33.48
C SER A 390 21.90 31.77 33.44
N HIS A 391 21.47 32.15 32.25
CA HIS A 391 20.44 33.17 32.01
C HIS A 391 19.22 32.63 31.25
N SER A 392 19.12 31.31 31.10
CA SER A 392 17.96 30.60 30.58
C SER A 392 17.15 30.07 31.76
N TYR A 393 15.97 30.64 32.01
CA TYR A 393 15.04 30.20 33.05
C TYR A 393 13.95 29.31 32.45
N ARG A 394 14.38 28.31 31.67
CA ARG A 394 13.49 27.40 30.95
C ARG A 394 14.18 26.08 30.67
N TRP A 395 13.39 25.01 30.69
CA TRP A 395 13.80 23.71 30.17
C TRP A 395 13.07 23.42 28.87
N PHE A 396 13.70 22.65 28.00
CA PHE A 396 13.19 22.28 26.69
C PHE A 396 12.76 20.82 26.69
N ARG A 397 11.60 20.55 26.10
CA ARG A 397 11.20 19.18 25.78
C ARG A 397 11.63 18.89 24.35
N PHE A 398 12.64 18.05 24.20
CA PHE A 398 13.20 17.71 22.90
C PHE A 398 12.30 16.74 22.15
N SER A 399 12.06 16.97 20.85
CA SER A 399 11.17 16.13 20.03
C SER A 399 11.78 14.77 19.68
N CYS A 400 13.11 14.65 19.72
CA CYS A 400 13.83 13.41 19.44
C CYS A 400 13.57 12.31 20.49
N CYS A 401 13.61 12.65 21.78
CA CYS A 401 13.53 11.70 22.90
C CYS A 401 12.37 11.96 23.88
N GLY A 402 11.69 13.10 23.79
CA GLY A 402 10.56 13.47 24.67
C GLY A 402 10.96 13.81 26.11
N ARG A 403 12.26 13.74 26.41
CA ARG A 403 12.88 14.11 27.69
C ARG A 403 13.06 15.62 27.81
N VAL A 404 13.31 16.08 29.02
CA VAL A 404 13.38 17.50 29.33
C VAL A 404 14.76 17.87 29.85
N TYR A 405 15.42 18.83 29.20
CA TYR A 405 16.73 19.34 29.65
C TYR A 405 16.79 20.86 29.65
N PRO A 406 17.67 21.49 30.47
CA PRO A 406 17.82 22.94 30.50
C PRO A 406 18.33 23.56 29.18
N CYS A 407 19.09 22.80 28.39
CA CYS A 407 19.62 23.24 27.11
C CYS A 407 20.09 22.07 26.24
N ASP A 408 20.36 22.38 24.99
CA ASP A 408 20.85 21.47 23.94
C ASP A 408 22.13 20.73 24.35
N ARG A 409 23.09 21.44 24.96
CA ARG A 409 24.34 20.82 25.46
C ARG A 409 24.12 19.86 26.63
N CYS A 410 23.11 20.13 27.48
CA CYS A 410 22.76 19.20 28.56
C CYS A 410 22.08 17.95 28.01
N HIS A 411 21.30 18.09 26.93
CA HIS A 411 20.71 16.95 26.23
C HIS A 411 21.80 16.07 25.60
N ASP A 412 22.67 16.66 24.77
CA ASP A 412 23.69 15.89 24.03
C ASP A 412 24.73 15.21 24.95
N ALA A 413 24.92 15.75 26.15
CA ALA A 413 25.80 15.13 27.16
C ALA A 413 25.14 13.93 27.87
N ALA A 414 23.81 13.90 27.96
CA ALA A 414 23.05 12.87 28.66
C ALA A 414 22.53 11.76 27.73
N GLU A 415 22.30 12.09 26.45
CA GLU A 415 21.69 11.21 25.47
C GLU A 415 22.69 10.78 24.37
N PRO A 416 22.59 9.54 23.85
CA PRO A 416 23.48 9.03 22.80
C PRO A 416 23.15 9.58 21.39
N HIS A 417 22.34 10.62 21.28
CA HIS A 417 21.92 11.21 20.01
C HIS A 417 21.92 12.74 20.06
N VAL A 418 22.06 13.36 18.88
CA VAL A 418 22.03 14.81 18.72
C VAL A 418 20.61 15.33 18.93
N ASN A 419 20.47 16.47 19.60
CA ASN A 419 19.19 17.12 19.80
C ASN A 419 18.48 17.51 18.49
N ASP A 420 17.16 17.38 18.50
CA ASP A 420 16.25 18.00 17.54
C ASP A 420 15.60 19.25 18.14
N ARG A 421 15.10 20.17 17.29
CA ARG A 421 14.45 21.40 17.73
C ARG A 421 13.26 21.13 18.68
N ALA A 422 13.33 21.67 19.89
CA ALA A 422 12.22 21.61 20.85
C ALA A 422 11.05 22.54 20.48
N GLU A 423 9.84 22.00 20.38
CA GLU A 423 8.60 22.77 20.14
C GLU A 423 7.91 23.24 21.43
N ARG A 424 8.25 22.63 22.57
CA ARG A 424 7.67 22.91 23.89
C ARG A 424 8.77 23.23 24.91
N MET A 425 8.42 24.07 25.88
CA MET A 425 9.30 24.45 26.98
C MET A 425 8.57 24.46 28.31
N LEU A 426 9.28 24.19 29.40
CA LEU A 426 8.82 24.36 30.77
C LEU A 426 9.39 25.65 31.33
N CYS A 427 8.53 26.44 31.98
CA CYS A 427 8.96 27.67 32.63
C CYS A 427 9.73 27.38 33.93
N GLY A 428 10.91 27.98 34.09
CA GLY A 428 11.71 27.89 35.32
C GLY A 428 11.05 28.45 36.59
N TRP A 429 10.05 29.32 36.44
CA TRP A 429 9.41 30.02 37.55
C TRP A 429 8.14 29.35 38.08
N CYS A 430 7.32 28.83 37.18
CA CYS A 430 6.03 28.24 37.52
C CYS A 430 5.91 26.77 37.11
N SER A 431 6.97 26.18 36.54
CA SER A 431 7.05 24.79 36.10
C SER A 431 5.93 24.33 35.15
N ARG A 432 5.21 25.27 34.53
CA ARG A 432 4.17 24.97 33.56
C ARG A 432 4.78 24.73 32.18
N GLU A 433 4.36 23.65 31.53
CA GLU A 433 4.72 23.33 30.15
C GLU A 433 3.87 24.16 29.18
N GLN A 434 4.53 24.81 28.22
CA GLN A 434 3.93 25.66 27.20
C GLN A 434 4.58 25.42 25.84
N ARG A 435 3.97 25.93 24.76
CA ARG A 435 4.65 26.04 23.47
C ARG A 435 5.89 26.92 23.62
N PHE A 436 6.93 26.65 22.84
CA PHE A 436 8.16 27.44 22.87
C PHE A 436 7.85 28.93 22.65
N ARG A 437 8.27 29.76 23.60
CA ARG A 437 8.27 31.22 23.48
C ARG A 437 9.67 31.75 23.81
N PRO A 438 10.23 32.69 23.01
CA PRO A 438 11.60 33.12 23.18
C PRO A 438 11.84 34.02 24.40
N GLU A 439 10.85 34.83 24.80
CA GLU A 439 11.06 35.93 25.75
C GLU A 439 10.43 35.68 27.13
N ASP A 440 9.16 35.29 27.17
CA ASP A 440 8.34 35.24 28.38
C ASP A 440 7.52 33.96 28.51
N CYS A 441 7.00 33.73 29.71
CA CYS A 441 6.05 32.66 29.96
C CYS A 441 4.60 33.14 29.78
N GLY A 442 3.84 32.45 28.93
CA GLY A 442 2.43 32.76 28.68
C GLY A 442 1.48 32.49 29.85
N PHE A 443 1.97 31.94 30.97
CA PHE A 443 1.15 31.70 32.16
C PHE A 443 1.48 32.65 33.32
N CYS A 444 2.75 32.87 33.63
CA CYS A 444 3.15 33.73 34.75
C CYS A 444 3.71 35.09 34.33
N GLY A 445 3.83 35.35 33.02
CA GLY A 445 4.33 36.62 32.46
C GLY A 445 5.80 36.92 32.73
N ARG A 446 6.52 36.06 33.47
CA ARG A 446 7.94 36.28 33.79
C ARG A 446 8.83 35.99 32.60
N SER A 447 9.86 36.81 32.45
CA SER A 447 10.91 36.63 31.44
C SER A 447 11.64 35.30 31.66
N VAL A 448 11.73 34.49 30.60
CA VAL A 448 12.45 33.20 30.61
C VAL A 448 13.88 33.32 30.12
N VAL A 449 14.26 34.50 29.64
CA VAL A 449 15.64 34.86 29.28
C VAL A 449 16.02 36.15 30.00
N ARG A 450 17.29 36.33 30.33
CA ARG A 450 17.78 37.63 30.80
C ARG A 450 17.58 38.68 29.70
N LYS A 451 16.69 39.65 29.92
CA LYS A 451 16.52 40.80 29.04
C LYS A 451 17.87 41.53 28.95
N ARG A 452 18.49 41.54 27.77
CA ARG A 452 19.65 42.42 27.52
C ARG A 452 19.14 43.83 27.73
N ARG A 453 19.72 44.55 28.70
CA ARG A 453 19.52 45.99 28.82
C ARG A 453 20.17 46.60 27.58
N THR A 454 19.37 46.86 26.54
CA THR A 454 19.79 47.69 25.42
C THR A 454 20.13 49.08 25.97
N ALA A 455 21.16 49.71 25.39
CA ALA A 455 21.75 50.95 25.88
C ALA A 455 20.79 52.17 25.97
N GLY A 456 19.50 52.00 25.65
CA GLY A 456 18.49 53.05 25.69
C GLY A 456 17.37 52.89 26.73
N THR A 457 17.20 51.76 27.42
CA THR A 457 15.93 51.49 28.13
C THR A 457 16.03 50.98 29.57
N GLY A 458 17.18 51.04 30.25
CA GLY A 458 17.16 50.71 31.68
C GLY A 458 18.48 50.54 32.41
N GLY A 459 19.53 51.28 32.09
CA GLY A 459 20.78 51.11 32.82
C GLY A 459 21.77 52.22 32.59
N PHE A 460 21.47 53.40 33.12
CA PHE A 460 22.48 54.33 33.65
C PHE A 460 21.89 55.57 34.31
N TRP A 461 20.70 55.98 33.88
CA TRP A 461 20.03 57.17 34.37
C TRP A 461 18.81 56.75 35.20
N GLU A 462 18.89 56.94 36.51
CA GLU A 462 17.69 56.94 37.36
C GLU A 462 16.82 58.13 36.96
N GLY A 463 15.61 57.84 36.46
CA GLY A 463 14.52 58.76 36.16
C GLY A 463 14.74 60.23 36.52
N GLY A 464 15.44 60.97 35.65
CA GLY A 464 15.55 62.43 35.74
C GLY A 464 16.42 63.02 36.86
N LYS A 465 17.05 62.22 37.73
CA LYS A 465 18.02 62.71 38.73
C LYS A 465 19.35 62.01 38.52
N GLY A 466 20.13 62.53 37.57
CA GLY A 466 21.40 61.95 37.15
C GLY A 466 22.34 61.60 38.30
N THR A 467 22.33 60.34 38.70
CA THR A 467 23.37 59.77 39.57
C THR A 467 23.81 58.43 38.99
N ARG A 468 25.09 58.39 38.62
CA ARG A 468 25.75 57.29 37.92
C ARG A 468 26.04 56.14 38.88
N ASP A 469 25.17 55.15 38.93
CA ASP A 469 25.33 54.04 39.86
C ASP A 469 26.52 53.14 39.48
N LYS A 470 27.60 53.15 40.28
CA LYS A 470 28.90 52.53 39.95
C LYS A 470 28.85 51.00 39.90
N SER A 471 27.95 50.39 40.67
CA SER A 471 27.72 48.95 40.72
C SER A 471 27.23 48.42 39.36
N LEU A 472 26.40 49.21 38.67
CA LEU A 472 25.77 48.88 37.40
C LEU A 472 26.60 49.25 36.17
N MET A 473 27.61 50.12 36.33
CA MET A 473 28.54 50.47 35.25
C MET A 473 29.44 49.30 34.86
N SER A 474 29.68 49.17 33.56
CA SER A 474 30.61 48.17 33.01
C SER A 474 32.01 48.34 33.59
N ARG A 475 32.68 47.23 33.90
CA ARG A 475 34.07 47.25 34.40
C ARG A 475 35.07 47.83 33.38
N LYS A 476 34.72 47.85 32.10
CA LYS A 476 35.54 48.39 31.00
C LYS A 476 35.28 49.87 30.74
N GLU A 477 34.30 50.48 31.40
CA GLU A 477 33.92 51.86 31.16
C GLU A 477 34.89 52.83 31.87
N LYS A 478 35.65 53.61 31.08
CA LYS A 478 36.66 54.56 31.61
C LYS A 478 36.08 55.49 32.67
N ARG A 479 34.83 55.93 32.47
CA ARG A 479 34.07 56.83 33.35
C ARG A 479 33.75 56.26 34.73
N LYS A 480 33.81 54.93 34.90
CA LYS A 480 33.60 54.26 36.19
C LYS A 480 34.68 54.61 37.21
N TYR A 481 35.92 54.81 36.75
CA TYR A 481 37.08 55.01 37.61
C TYR A 481 37.62 56.45 37.60
N THR A 482 37.02 57.37 36.84
CA THR A 482 37.58 58.71 36.61
C THR A 482 37.48 59.66 37.81
N ASN A 483 36.71 59.31 38.84
CA ASN A 483 36.63 60.10 40.10
C ASN A 483 37.12 59.26 41.29
N LYS A 484 38.35 58.76 41.22
CA LYS A 484 39.08 58.37 42.44
C LYS A 484 39.75 59.62 42.98
N LYS A 485 39.34 60.09 44.17
CA LYS A 485 40.23 60.94 44.98
C LYS A 485 41.51 60.12 45.22
N PRO A 486 42.71 60.69 45.06
CA PRO A 486 43.94 59.96 45.34
C PRO A 486 43.90 59.45 46.78
N ALA A 487 44.19 58.16 46.97
CA ALA A 487 44.36 57.60 48.28
C ALA A 487 45.58 58.26 48.92
N THR A 488 45.39 58.92 50.05
CA THR A 488 46.48 59.40 50.91
C THR A 488 47.30 58.19 51.34
N GLU A 489 48.55 58.12 50.89
CA GLU A 489 49.53 57.14 51.37
C GLU A 489 49.73 57.31 52.88
N SER A 490 49.32 56.33 53.66
CA SER A 490 49.75 56.18 55.04
C SER A 490 51.20 55.70 55.05
N LYS A 491 52.13 56.62 55.33
CA LYS A 491 53.54 56.30 55.64
C LYS A 491 53.58 55.32 56.83
N SER A 492 54.21 54.17 56.62
CA SER A 492 54.73 53.29 57.68
C SER A 492 56.21 53.60 57.88
#